data_AF-A0A512ISD8-F1
#
_entry.id   AF-A0A512ISD8-F1
#
_cell.length_a   1.000
_cell.length_b   1.000
_cell.length_c   1.000
_cell.angle_alpha   90.00
_cell.angle_beta   90.00
_cell.angle_gamma   90.00
#
_symmetry.space_group_name_H-M   'P 1'
#
loop_
_entity.id
_entity.type
_entity.pdbx_description
1 polymer ?
#
loop_
_entity_poly.entity_id
_entity_poly.type
_entity_poly.pdbx_seq_one_letter_code
_entity_poly.pdbx_strand_id
1 'polypeptide(L)'
;MNDGEAPQPEDRIENHRPYQYLAAYVKLRNDISEIWYDKSADALKHSVEFSKLIITNLQIINAGGLLAVPTVSASVLGLTGLNHTERLLYLGLPMAVFALGLLLATLCSYFTYRNYLAHAHTADAQAWRSTLEVENALPNLALDRIEQTIRNLEEIDKLQLGNLAAVQNNYIRVLVCGWLSVTCFVAACIILALFSK
;
A
#
# COMPACT_ATOMS: atom_id res chain seq x y z
N MET A 1 -83.51 -26.74 0.67
CA MET A 1 -82.69 -26.69 -0.56
C MET A 1 -81.72 -25.55 -0.33
N ASN A 2 -80.46 -25.90 -0.11
CA ASN A 2 -79.41 -25.04 0.44
C ASN A 2 -78.96 -23.97 -0.55
N ASP A 3 -78.82 -22.76 -0.01
CA ASP A 3 -78.11 -21.64 -0.61
C ASP A 3 -76.61 -22.00 -0.73
N GLY A 4 -76.13 -22.09 -1.96
CA GLY A 4 -74.72 -22.29 -2.27
C GLY A 4 -73.96 -20.99 -2.08
N GLU A 5 -73.50 -20.73 -0.86
CA GLU A 5 -72.52 -19.69 -0.56
C GLU A 5 -71.25 -19.94 -1.39
N ALA A 6 -70.88 -18.95 -2.20
CA ALA A 6 -69.62 -18.95 -2.92
C ALA A 6 -68.46 -18.94 -1.90
N PRO A 7 -67.39 -19.73 -2.11
CA PRO A 7 -66.26 -19.73 -1.19
C PRO A 7 -65.64 -18.34 -1.16
N GLN A 8 -65.56 -17.76 0.05
CA GLN A 8 -64.79 -16.55 0.29
C GLN A 8 -63.32 -16.80 -0.09
N PRO A 9 -62.60 -15.80 -0.63
CA PRO A 9 -61.18 -15.91 -0.85
C PRO A 9 -60.48 -15.87 0.51
N GLU A 10 -60.29 -17.04 1.12
CA GLU A 10 -59.41 -17.22 2.25
C GLU A 10 -58.00 -16.76 1.87
N ASP A 11 -57.51 -15.80 2.65
CA ASP A 11 -56.10 -15.64 2.97
C ASP A 11 -55.13 -15.51 1.80
N ARG A 12 -55.15 -14.33 1.15
CA ARG A 12 -53.90 -13.72 0.72
C ARG A 12 -53.09 -13.36 1.96
N ILE A 13 -52.42 -14.36 2.55
CA ILE A 13 -51.24 -14.11 3.37
C ILE A 13 -50.22 -13.52 2.41
N GLU A 14 -50.21 -12.19 2.36
CA GLU A 14 -49.19 -11.40 1.73
C GLU A 14 -47.85 -11.90 2.28
N ASN A 15 -47.08 -12.57 1.42
CA ASN A 15 -45.76 -13.11 1.73
C ASN A 15 -44.84 -11.93 2.08
N HIS A 16 -44.86 -11.47 3.33
CA HIS A 16 -44.00 -10.42 3.88
C HIS A 16 -42.64 -10.95 4.38
N ARG A 17 -42.41 -12.27 4.26
CA ARG A 17 -41.13 -12.91 4.64
C ARG A 17 -39.89 -12.47 3.85
N PRO A 18 -39.92 -12.09 2.55
CA PRO A 18 -38.69 -11.72 1.85
C PRO A 18 -38.10 -10.40 2.34
N TYR A 19 -38.89 -9.52 2.96
CA TYR A 19 -38.44 -8.19 3.41
C TYR A 19 -37.85 -8.18 4.84
N GLN A 20 -38.23 -9.12 5.70
CA GLN A 20 -37.68 -9.21 7.07
C GLN A 20 -36.18 -9.59 7.06
N TYR A 21 -35.75 -10.42 6.12
CA TYR A 21 -34.35 -10.79 5.95
C TYR A 21 -33.57 -9.79 5.09
N LEU A 22 -34.26 -8.97 4.28
CA LEU A 22 -33.63 -7.97 3.42
C LEU A 22 -32.93 -6.87 4.23
N ALA A 23 -33.56 -6.38 5.31
CA ALA A 23 -32.95 -5.36 6.16
C ALA A 23 -31.69 -5.88 6.87
N ALA A 24 -31.73 -7.11 7.38
CA ALA A 24 -30.58 -7.76 8.01
C ALA A 24 -29.45 -8.03 7.00
N TYR A 25 -29.80 -8.44 5.78
CA TYR A 25 -28.88 -8.65 4.67
C TYR A 25 -28.20 -7.35 4.23
N VAL A 26 -28.97 -6.28 3.98
CA VAL A 26 -28.44 -4.96 3.59
C VAL A 26 -27.52 -4.43 4.69
N LYS A 27 -27.92 -4.61 5.97
CA LYS A 27 -27.08 -4.24 7.10
C LYS A 27 -25.77 -5.02 7.10
N LEU A 28 -25.80 -6.36 7.03
CA LEU A 28 -24.59 -7.19 7.02
C LEU A 28 -23.64 -6.83 5.86
N ARG A 29 -24.19 -6.60 4.67
CA ARG A 29 -23.44 -6.16 3.49
C ARG A 29 -22.76 -4.80 3.72
N ASN A 30 -23.48 -3.85 4.29
CA ASN A 30 -22.94 -2.54 4.61
C ASN A 30 -21.86 -2.63 5.69
N ASP A 31 -22.10 -3.37 6.77
CA ASP A 31 -21.15 -3.56 7.87
C ASP A 31 -19.84 -4.19 7.36
N ILE A 32 -19.91 -5.21 6.49
CA ILE A 32 -18.74 -5.83 5.85
C ILE A 32 -18.02 -4.82 4.97
N SER A 33 -18.76 -4.09 4.13
CA SER A 33 -18.18 -3.10 3.23
C SER A 33 -17.43 -2.02 4.00
N GLU A 34 -18.02 -1.52 5.09
CA GLU A 34 -17.45 -0.49 5.95
C GLU A 34 -16.13 -0.96 6.57
N ILE A 35 -16.09 -2.16 7.17
CA ILE A 35 -14.87 -2.72 7.78
C ILE A 35 -13.70 -2.79 6.79
N TRP A 36 -13.96 -3.20 5.54
CA TRP A 36 -12.90 -3.33 4.55
C TRP A 36 -12.50 -2.00 3.91
N TYR A 37 -13.45 -1.08 3.73
CA TYR A 37 -13.13 0.29 3.31
C TYR A 37 -12.27 1.01 4.34
N ASP A 38 -12.58 0.87 5.63
CA ASP A 38 -11.78 1.44 6.71
C ASP A 38 -10.35 0.88 6.70
N LYS A 39 -10.18 -0.44 6.51
CA LYS A 39 -8.85 -1.06 6.37
C LYS A 39 -8.08 -0.55 5.16
N SER A 40 -8.76 -0.35 4.03
CA SER A 40 -8.15 0.19 2.81
C SER A 40 -7.71 1.65 3.01
N ALA A 41 -8.55 2.46 3.64
CA ALA A 41 -8.25 3.84 4.01
C ALA A 41 -7.09 3.94 5.01
N ASP A 42 -7.07 3.09 6.04
CA ASP A 42 -5.99 3.01 7.02
C ASP A 42 -4.66 2.62 6.37
N ALA A 43 -4.66 1.66 5.44
CA ALA A 43 -3.46 1.28 4.70
C ALA A 43 -2.89 2.47 3.90
N LEU A 44 -3.75 3.24 3.23
CA LEU A 44 -3.34 4.44 2.49
C LEU A 44 -2.83 5.53 3.43
N LYS A 45 -3.48 5.74 4.59
CA LYS A 45 -3.02 6.68 5.62
C LYS A 45 -1.63 6.31 6.14
N HIS A 46 -1.42 5.04 6.49
CA HIS A 46 -0.11 4.55 6.92
C HIS A 46 0.95 4.69 5.82
N SER A 47 0.58 4.53 4.54
CA SER A 47 1.50 4.78 3.43
C SER A 47 2.06 6.20 3.46
N VAL A 48 1.20 7.20 3.69
CA VAL A 48 1.57 8.61 3.74
C VAL A 48 2.43 8.89 4.97
N GLU A 49 2.07 8.35 6.13
CA GLU A 49 2.82 8.51 7.37
C GLU A 49 4.23 7.90 7.27
N PHE A 50 4.36 6.68 6.77
CA PHE A 50 5.66 6.04 6.59
C PHE A 50 6.50 6.67 5.50
N SER A 51 5.91 7.07 4.36
CA SER A 51 6.64 7.82 3.33
C SER A 51 7.18 9.13 3.87
N LYS A 52 6.43 9.85 4.72
CA LYS A 52 6.93 11.04 5.41
C LYS A 52 8.10 10.70 6.32
N LEU A 53 8.01 9.64 7.13
CA LEU A 53 9.13 9.20 7.99
C LEU A 53 10.39 8.86 7.19
N ILE A 54 10.25 8.19 6.05
CA ILE A 54 11.38 7.88 5.16
C ILE A 54 12.01 9.17 4.60
N ILE A 55 11.18 10.09 4.11
CA ILE A 55 11.63 11.39 3.60
C ILE A 55 12.36 12.17 4.70
N THR A 56 11.76 12.30 5.89
CA THR A 56 12.34 13.10 6.98
C THR A 56 13.62 12.52 7.55
N ASN A 57 13.80 11.19 7.54
CA ASN A 57 15.00 10.58 8.09
C ASN A 57 16.06 10.35 7.02
N LEU A 58 15.74 9.61 5.95
CA LEU A 58 16.74 9.19 4.97
C LEU A 58 17.06 10.28 3.95
N GLN A 59 16.06 11.02 3.45
CA GLN A 59 16.36 12.08 2.48
C GLN A 59 17.02 13.27 3.17
N ILE A 60 16.54 13.71 4.34
CA ILE A 60 17.15 14.85 5.05
C ILE A 60 18.59 14.55 5.45
N ILE A 61 18.91 13.36 5.96
CA ILE A 61 20.28 13.01 6.34
C ILE A 61 21.22 13.02 5.12
N ASN A 62 20.82 12.42 4.00
CA ASN A 62 21.64 12.43 2.79
C ASN A 62 21.72 13.82 2.13
N ALA A 63 20.63 14.59 2.12
CA ALA A 63 20.63 15.97 1.60
C ALA A 63 21.48 16.91 2.46
N GLY A 64 21.37 16.79 3.79
CA GLY A 64 22.18 17.54 4.75
C GLY A 64 23.67 17.21 4.57
N GLY A 65 24.00 15.92 4.41
CA GLY A 65 25.36 15.49 4.06
C GLY A 65 25.86 16.12 2.76
N LEU A 66 25.04 16.05 1.70
CA LEU A 66 25.37 16.63 0.38
C LEU A 66 25.63 18.13 0.44
N LEU A 67 24.79 18.88 1.16
CA LEU A 67 24.93 20.34 1.34
C LEU A 67 26.12 20.70 2.24
N ALA A 68 26.50 19.81 3.17
CA ALA A 68 27.64 20.02 4.04
C ALA A 68 28.98 19.79 3.33
N VAL A 69 29.03 18.96 2.27
CA VAL A 69 30.30 18.59 1.60
C VAL A 69 31.15 19.81 1.21
N PRO A 70 30.65 20.84 0.49
CA PRO A 70 31.46 21.98 0.10
C PRO A 70 32.02 22.75 1.30
N THR A 71 31.21 22.93 2.35
CA THR A 71 31.59 23.66 3.57
C THR A 71 32.63 22.89 4.36
N VAL A 72 32.44 21.59 4.57
CA VAL A 72 33.41 20.74 5.28
C VAL A 72 34.73 20.70 4.50
N SER A 73 34.67 20.52 3.18
CA SER A 73 35.87 20.47 2.34
C SER A 73 36.63 21.81 2.27
N ALA A 74 35.94 22.95 2.24
CA ALA A 74 36.59 24.26 2.18
C ALA A 74 37.11 24.72 3.56
N SER A 75 36.33 24.54 4.62
CA SER A 75 36.59 25.13 5.93
C SER A 75 37.35 24.20 6.89
N VAL A 76 37.16 22.88 6.76
CA VAL A 76 37.77 21.89 7.68
C VAL A 76 38.95 21.20 7.00
N LEU A 77 38.83 20.86 5.71
CA LEU A 77 39.84 20.10 4.99
C LEU A 77 40.86 20.97 4.23
N GLY A 78 40.62 22.29 4.12
CA GLY A 78 41.57 23.22 3.48
C GLY A 78 41.79 22.97 1.98
N LEU A 79 40.85 22.32 1.30
CA LEU A 79 40.99 21.84 -0.09
C LEU A 79 40.88 22.96 -1.15
N THR A 80 41.02 24.23 -0.76
CA THR A 80 40.82 25.40 -1.62
C THR A 80 41.91 25.59 -2.66
N GLY A 81 43.11 25.00 -2.48
CA GLY A 81 44.23 25.10 -3.42
C GLY A 81 44.36 23.99 -4.47
N LEU A 82 43.47 22.98 -4.47
CA LEU A 82 43.60 21.79 -5.32
C LEU A 82 43.23 22.03 -6.78
N ASN A 83 43.88 21.26 -7.67
CA ASN A 83 43.58 21.26 -9.10
C ASN A 83 42.14 20.79 -9.37
N HIS A 84 41.56 21.18 -10.51
CA HIS A 84 40.17 20.87 -10.85
C HIS A 84 39.83 19.38 -10.78
N THR A 85 40.76 18.52 -11.23
CA THR A 85 40.63 17.05 -11.22
C THR A 85 40.61 16.49 -9.80
N GLU A 86 41.45 17.04 -8.91
CA GLU A 86 41.52 16.65 -7.50
C GLU A 86 40.27 17.08 -6.77
N ARG A 87 39.78 18.31 -6.99
CA ARG A 87 38.50 18.77 -6.46
C ARG A 87 37.35 17.85 -6.87
N LEU A 88 37.33 17.39 -8.12
CA LEU A 88 36.28 16.49 -8.60
C LEU A 88 36.35 15.11 -7.92
N LEU A 89 37.55 14.63 -7.58
CA LEU A 89 37.71 13.39 -6.83
C LEU A 89 37.32 13.56 -5.35
N TYR A 90 37.82 14.60 -4.69
CA TYR A 90 37.67 14.80 -3.24
C TYR A 90 36.29 15.35 -2.83
N LEU A 91 35.67 16.17 -3.67
CA LEU A 91 34.30 16.66 -3.45
C LEU A 91 33.28 15.83 -4.24
N GLY A 92 33.56 15.55 -5.52
CA GLY A 92 32.57 14.94 -6.40
C GLY A 92 32.24 13.50 -6.03
N LEU A 93 33.22 12.70 -5.58
CA LEU A 93 32.96 11.32 -5.15
C LEU A 93 32.01 11.25 -3.93
N PRO A 94 32.28 11.90 -2.79
CA PRO A 94 31.35 11.86 -1.66
C PRO A 94 29.99 12.50 -1.99
N MET A 95 29.96 13.57 -2.80
CA MET A 95 28.69 14.15 -3.28
C MET A 95 27.89 13.15 -4.13
N ALA A 96 28.54 12.40 -5.03
CA ALA A 96 27.89 11.39 -5.84
C ALA A 96 27.32 10.25 -4.97
N VAL A 97 28.03 9.84 -3.92
CA VAL A 97 27.56 8.82 -2.99
C VAL A 97 26.37 9.32 -2.16
N PHE A 98 26.37 10.56 -1.66
CA PHE A 98 25.19 11.15 -1.01
C PHE A 98 23.99 11.28 -1.97
N ALA A 99 24.23 11.67 -3.23
CA ALA A 99 23.20 11.75 -4.26
C ALA A 99 22.58 10.37 -4.57
N LEU A 100 23.40 9.31 -4.63
CA LEU A 100 22.91 7.94 -4.74
C LEU A 100 22.08 7.54 -3.51
N GLY A 101 22.53 7.91 -2.31
CA GLY A 101 21.78 7.71 -1.07
C GLY A 101 20.40 8.39 -1.09
N LEU A 102 20.31 9.60 -1.65
CA LEU A 102 19.05 10.33 -1.87
C LEU A 102 18.11 9.61 -2.85
N LEU A 103 18.65 9.14 -3.98
CA LEU A 103 17.87 8.38 -4.96
C LEU A 103 17.32 7.10 -4.33
N LEU A 104 18.13 6.38 -3.56
CA LEU A 104 17.72 5.17 -2.86
C LEU A 104 16.66 5.45 -1.78
N ALA A 105 16.78 6.55 -1.03
CA ALA A 105 15.75 6.99 -0.08
C ALA A 105 14.42 7.29 -0.78
N THR A 106 14.47 7.90 -1.96
CA THR A 106 13.29 8.21 -2.78
C THR A 106 12.63 6.94 -3.31
N LEU A 107 13.44 5.99 -3.82
CA LEU A 107 12.96 4.67 -4.23
C LEU A 107 12.37 3.88 -3.06
N CYS A 108 12.98 3.95 -1.87
CA CYS A 108 12.46 3.35 -0.64
C CYS A 108 11.06 3.90 -0.30
N SER A 109 10.87 5.22 -0.35
CA SER A 109 9.56 5.85 -0.15
C SER A 109 8.54 5.41 -1.22
N TYR A 110 8.95 5.34 -2.49
CA TYR A 110 8.11 4.88 -3.58
C TYR A 110 7.67 3.41 -3.40
N PHE A 111 8.59 2.50 -3.07
CA PHE A 111 8.24 1.10 -2.84
C PHE A 111 7.38 0.91 -1.59
N THR A 112 7.55 1.77 -0.58
CA THR A 112 6.68 1.80 0.61
C THR A 112 5.26 2.15 0.20
N TYR A 113 5.08 3.22 -0.58
CA TYR A 113 3.78 3.57 -1.13
C TYR A 113 3.16 2.41 -1.95
N ARG A 114 3.94 1.79 -2.84
CA ARG A 114 3.48 0.65 -3.66
C ARG A 114 3.12 -0.59 -2.81
N ASN A 115 3.80 -0.81 -1.69
CA ASN A 115 3.50 -1.89 -0.75
C ASN A 115 2.13 -1.66 -0.08
N TYR A 116 1.89 -0.46 0.46
CA TYR A 116 0.61 -0.13 1.08
C TYR A 116 -0.54 -0.04 0.07
N LEU A 117 -0.29 0.39 -1.15
CA LEU A 117 -1.28 0.34 -2.23
C LEU A 117 -1.70 -1.11 -2.54
N ALA A 118 -0.74 -2.04 -2.54
CA ALA A 118 -1.06 -3.46 -2.72
C ALA A 118 -1.87 -4.01 -1.53
N HIS A 119 -1.59 -3.58 -0.29
CA HIS A 119 -2.40 -3.91 0.88
C HIS A 119 -3.84 -3.40 0.76
N ALA A 120 -4.04 -2.16 0.31
CA ALA A 120 -5.36 -1.57 0.07
C ALA A 120 -6.13 -2.39 -0.98
N HIS A 121 -5.50 -2.74 -2.11
CA HIS A 121 -6.13 -3.59 -3.13
C HIS A 121 -6.46 -5.00 -2.63
N THR A 122 -5.66 -5.58 -1.72
CA THR A 122 -6.01 -6.86 -1.07
C THR A 122 -7.23 -6.72 -0.17
N ALA A 123 -7.35 -5.61 0.59
CA ALA A 123 -8.52 -5.34 1.42
C ALA A 123 -9.79 -5.14 0.57
N ASP A 124 -9.71 -4.38 -0.53
CA ASP A 124 -10.83 -4.19 -1.47
C ASP A 124 -11.27 -5.54 -2.09
N ALA A 125 -10.32 -6.38 -2.48
CA ALA A 125 -10.60 -7.71 -3.00
C ALA A 125 -11.28 -8.62 -1.96
N GLN A 126 -10.88 -8.53 -0.68
CA GLN A 126 -11.53 -9.24 0.42
C GLN A 126 -12.95 -8.70 0.68
N ALA A 127 -13.18 -7.39 0.55
CA ALA A 127 -14.50 -6.79 0.62
C ALA A 127 -15.44 -7.37 -0.45
N TRP A 128 -14.94 -7.43 -1.70
CA TRP A 128 -15.69 -7.99 -2.82
C TRP A 128 -16.02 -9.46 -2.60
N ARG A 129 -15.05 -10.25 -2.13
CA ARG A 129 -15.24 -11.66 -1.81
C ARG A 129 -16.30 -11.86 -0.72
N SER A 130 -16.17 -11.17 0.41
CA SER A 130 -17.14 -11.28 1.52
C SER A 130 -18.54 -10.83 1.12
N THR A 131 -18.65 -9.82 0.26
CA THR A 131 -19.95 -9.38 -0.28
C THR A 131 -20.58 -10.46 -1.16
N LEU A 132 -19.80 -11.10 -2.03
CA LEU A 132 -20.26 -12.20 -2.88
C LEU A 132 -20.64 -13.45 -2.07
N GLU A 133 -19.91 -13.76 -1.00
CA GLU A 133 -20.25 -14.87 -0.09
C GLU A 133 -21.60 -14.63 0.63
N VAL A 134 -21.87 -13.38 1.05
CA VAL A 134 -23.15 -12.99 1.65
C VAL A 134 -24.28 -12.99 0.62
N GLU A 135 -24.02 -12.54 -0.62
CA GLU A 135 -24.96 -12.65 -1.74
C GLU A 135 -25.34 -14.11 -2.00
N ASN A 136 -24.35 -15.02 -2.06
CA ASN A 136 -24.55 -16.45 -2.27
C ASN A 136 -25.35 -17.16 -1.18
N ALA A 137 -25.39 -16.62 0.04
CA ALA A 137 -26.15 -17.18 1.15
C ALA A 137 -27.66 -16.90 1.05
N LEU A 138 -28.11 -16.08 0.09
CA LEU A 138 -29.53 -15.78 -0.10
C LEU A 138 -30.29 -16.96 -0.73
N PRO A 139 -31.45 -17.37 -0.17
CA PRO A 139 -32.29 -18.39 -0.79
C PRO A 139 -32.89 -17.87 -2.11
N ASN A 140 -32.87 -18.69 -3.16
CA ASN A 140 -33.37 -18.42 -4.54
C ASN A 140 -32.44 -17.65 -5.50
N LEU A 141 -31.13 -17.87 -5.43
CA LEU A 141 -30.24 -17.48 -6.53
C LEU A 141 -30.47 -18.36 -7.77
N ALA A 142 -30.59 -17.70 -8.93
CA ALA A 142 -30.62 -18.40 -10.22
C ALA A 142 -29.31 -19.16 -10.45
N LEU A 143 -29.38 -20.36 -11.03
CA LEU A 143 -28.21 -21.24 -11.26
C LEU A 143 -27.09 -20.51 -12.02
N ASP A 144 -27.44 -19.71 -13.03
CA ASP A 144 -26.50 -18.92 -13.83
C ASP A 144 -25.74 -17.88 -12.99
N ARG A 145 -26.37 -17.33 -11.94
CA ARG A 145 -25.70 -16.39 -11.02
C ARG A 145 -24.72 -17.13 -10.10
N ILE A 146 -25.02 -18.36 -9.72
CA ILE A 146 -24.11 -19.17 -8.88
C ILE A 146 -22.82 -19.48 -9.64
N GLU A 147 -22.92 -19.89 -10.91
CA GLU A 147 -21.74 -20.13 -11.75
C GLU A 147 -20.91 -18.87 -11.98
N GLN A 148 -21.56 -17.72 -12.21
CA GLN A 148 -20.88 -16.44 -12.33
C GLN A 148 -20.14 -16.06 -11.04
N THR A 149 -20.77 -16.24 -9.87
CA THR A 149 -20.11 -15.94 -8.61
C THR A 149 -18.89 -16.82 -8.36
N ILE A 150 -18.95 -18.11 -8.69
CA ILE A 150 -17.80 -19.02 -8.56
C ILE A 150 -16.63 -18.54 -9.44
N ARG A 151 -16.89 -18.16 -10.69
CA ARG A 151 -15.86 -17.60 -11.59
C ARG A 151 -15.27 -16.30 -11.04
N ASN A 152 -16.12 -15.40 -10.54
CA ASN A 152 -15.67 -14.14 -9.95
C ASN A 152 -14.80 -14.38 -8.70
N LEU A 153 -15.13 -15.38 -7.86
CA LEU A 153 -14.32 -15.75 -6.71
C LEU A 153 -12.94 -16.29 -7.12
N GLU A 154 -12.87 -17.14 -8.16
CA GLU A 154 -11.59 -17.61 -8.69
C GLU A 154 -10.72 -16.48 -9.26
N GLU A 155 -11.33 -15.49 -9.92
CA GLU A 155 -10.62 -14.30 -10.42
C GLU A 155 -10.10 -13.43 -9.28
N ILE A 156 -10.91 -13.20 -8.25
CA ILE A 156 -10.52 -12.47 -7.04
C ILE A 156 -9.34 -13.17 -6.35
N ASP A 157 -9.37 -14.50 -6.22
CA ASP A 157 -8.31 -15.26 -5.57
C ASP A 157 -6.99 -15.20 -6.36
N LYS A 158 -7.06 -15.23 -7.70
CA LYS A 158 -5.89 -15.00 -8.56
C LYS A 158 -5.30 -13.61 -8.36
N LEU A 159 -6.14 -12.57 -8.29
CA LEU A 159 -5.71 -11.19 -8.05
C LEU A 159 -5.09 -11.03 -6.64
N GLN A 160 -5.69 -11.64 -5.61
CA GLN A 160 -5.14 -11.62 -4.26
C GLN A 160 -3.76 -12.28 -4.19
N LEU A 161 -3.58 -13.43 -4.84
CA LEU A 161 -2.28 -14.11 -4.87
C LEU A 161 -1.20 -13.22 -5.51
N GLY A 162 -1.55 -12.54 -6.61
CA GLY A 162 -0.67 -11.57 -7.28
C GLY A 162 -0.34 -10.37 -6.39
N ASN A 163 -1.33 -9.83 -5.68
CA ASN A 163 -1.15 -8.71 -4.76
C ASN A 163 -0.29 -9.08 -3.54
N LEU A 164 -0.45 -10.28 -2.97
CA LEU A 164 0.38 -10.79 -1.88
C LEU A 164 1.85 -10.93 -2.31
N ALA A 165 2.10 -11.46 -3.51
CA ALA A 165 3.45 -11.51 -4.07
C ALA A 165 4.04 -10.10 -4.27
N ALA A 166 3.21 -9.15 -4.74
CA ALA A 166 3.62 -7.76 -4.89
C ALA A 166 3.94 -7.10 -3.54
N VAL A 167 3.17 -7.38 -2.48
CA VAL A 167 3.44 -6.94 -1.10
C VAL A 167 4.82 -7.42 -0.66
N GLN A 168 5.09 -8.74 -0.73
CA GLN A 168 6.37 -9.31 -0.32
C GLN A 168 7.55 -8.73 -1.10
N ASN A 169 7.43 -8.65 -2.44
CA ASN A 169 8.48 -8.11 -3.29
C ASN A 169 8.76 -6.62 -3.00
N ASN A 170 7.71 -5.81 -2.83
CA ASN A 170 7.86 -4.40 -2.47
C ASN A 170 8.48 -4.24 -1.08
N TYR A 171 8.10 -5.07 -0.11
CA TYR A 171 8.69 -5.04 1.24
C TYR A 171 10.21 -5.31 1.21
N ILE A 172 10.65 -6.32 0.46
CA ILE A 172 12.09 -6.61 0.27
C ILE A 172 12.79 -5.42 -0.37
N ARG A 173 12.19 -4.80 -1.41
CA ARG A 173 12.76 -3.62 -2.07
C ARG A 173 12.89 -2.43 -1.13
N VAL A 174 11.89 -2.18 -0.27
CA VAL A 174 11.95 -1.14 0.77
C VAL A 174 13.13 -1.39 1.71
N LEU A 175 13.27 -2.62 2.23
CA LEU A 175 14.38 -2.99 3.09
C LEU A 175 15.73 -2.74 2.42
N VAL A 176 15.91 -3.26 1.20
CA VAL A 176 17.18 -3.14 0.46
C VAL A 176 17.48 -1.68 0.16
N CYS A 177 16.55 -0.92 -0.40
CA CYS A 177 16.76 0.50 -0.73
C CYS A 177 17.00 1.35 0.53
N GLY A 178 16.26 1.09 1.61
CA GLY A 178 16.43 1.78 2.88
C GLY A 178 17.83 1.58 3.46
N TRP A 179 18.27 0.32 3.57
CA TRP A 179 19.61 0.01 4.07
C TRP A 179 20.72 0.51 3.15
N LEU A 180 20.57 0.38 1.83
CA LEU A 180 21.55 0.92 0.88
C LEU A 180 21.66 2.45 0.97
N SER A 181 20.57 3.16 1.27
CA SER A 181 20.61 4.61 1.49
C SER A 181 21.44 4.97 2.73
N VAL A 182 21.27 4.23 3.83
CA VAL A 182 22.08 4.40 5.05
C VAL A 182 23.55 4.09 4.79
N THR A 183 23.85 3.00 4.08
CA THR A 183 25.25 2.65 3.79
C THR A 183 25.90 3.66 2.86
N CYS A 184 25.18 4.25 1.91
CA CYS A 184 25.67 5.38 1.11
C CYS A 184 26.04 6.57 2.01
N PHE A 185 25.17 6.94 2.95
CA PHE A 185 25.47 8.02 3.90
C PHE A 185 26.76 7.75 4.69
N VAL A 186 26.87 6.55 5.29
CA VAL A 186 28.04 6.16 6.08
C VAL A 186 29.30 6.11 5.21
N ALA A 187 29.22 5.55 4.00
CA ALA A 187 30.34 5.47 3.07
C ALA A 187 30.82 6.86 2.66
N ALA A 188 29.91 7.79 2.35
CA ALA A 188 30.28 9.17 2.02
C ALA A 188 30.99 9.87 3.19
N CYS A 189 30.51 9.68 4.42
CA CYS A 189 31.17 10.17 5.63
C CYS A 189 32.55 9.56 5.84
N ILE A 190 32.73 8.25 5.61
CA ILE A 190 34.04 7.58 5.69
C ILE A 190 34.99 8.14 4.62
N ILE A 191 34.53 8.31 3.39
CA ILE A 191 35.32 8.89 2.30
C ILE A 191 35.80 10.28 2.68
N LEU A 192 34.91 11.14 3.19
CA LEU A 192 35.28 12.48 3.68
C LEU A 192 36.28 12.42 4.82
N ALA A 193 36.12 11.51 5.77
CA ALA A 193 37.04 11.34 6.90
C ALA A 193 38.42 10.80 6.46
N LEU A 194 38.47 9.94 5.46
CA LEU A 194 39.72 9.45 4.88
C LEU A 194 40.49 10.56 4.17
N PHE A 195 39.79 11.48 3.51
CA PHE A 195 40.38 12.66 2.88
C PHE A 195 40.70 13.79 3.86
N SER A 196 40.39 13.61 5.15
CA SER A 196 40.72 14.54 6.23
C SER A 196 42.04 14.26 6.93
N LYS A 197 42.72 13.18 6.57
CA LYS A 197 44.05 12.81 7.09
C LYS A 197 45.11 13.10 6.04
#